data_AF-A0A939BSA7-F1
#
_entry.id   AF-A0A939BSA7-F1
#
_cell.length_a   1.000
_cell.length_b   1.000
_cell.length_c   1.000
_cell.angle_alpha   90.00
_cell.angle_beta   90.00
_cell.angle_gamma   90.00
#
_symmetry.space_group_name_H-M   'P 1'
#
loop_
_entity.id
_entity.type
_entity.pdbx_description
1 polymer ?
#
loop_
_entity_poly.entity_id
_entity_poly.type
_entity_poly.pdbx_seq_one_letter_code
_entity_poly.pdbx_strand_id
1 'polypeptide(L)'
;MNYYGKRYMPAEKFRKYYYEVAETRAINGAHKRDISELEFWEEEELFYPYIRVILPAEIPRFFEEQRLGVEKQQDIPKSWQKNWKGIIDFLKKVDYWKDKISFVKGENYNKDSIIHPYDINNGFNEFILNPREKEFKPWDSYEFKVWAEENGKRYYTPKSCAEHLYHYWQIHYLDAVRRENRIGFYVSKDLFSSEEDLINKDNKLKIKQPFYYTKLEDLNSVKESYDMLSQYILEQNREFEYLVRNQNKDTGYKLSEEKYKIYYDRCEKNANRIYHKYNLTQSEIFDFLKTLCNLYFDYEKDRREKLSKEVKKDISKLVDLIIYVTEMSVDNIINEIGKLHGCKKNALNIIFPDLLEEAKEDAFKTIKSNLRDYNSKVLEKYKLEKKDIIDLCDYCSKNGHSLLLQTINQLNHDWFNRNAFTNDKLFTHTRNLSIFVEDFIKYIGNHCLNNDIRNKFNQARAGKLTFENCLKWLVNFNNQAPWWGKFKSEKKTVTSVKPQDGDKVLKQVVNQQKFHKKEWMNFVIKNFIITNVIRNLAAHTVRCPKKVFEVYYVNIFNSIINSVLFIWGFALENNLVKIDD
;
A
#
# COMPACT_ATOMS: atom_id res chain seq x y z
N MET A 1 -5.28 -17.42 1.77
CA MET A 1 -6.72 -17.08 1.95
C MET A 1 -6.75 -15.68 2.54
N ASN A 2 -7.47 -14.70 1.97
CA ASN A 2 -7.51 -13.35 2.55
C ASN A 2 -8.57 -13.30 3.66
N TYR A 3 -8.16 -13.08 4.91
CA TYR A 3 -9.05 -12.97 6.08
C TYR A 3 -9.33 -11.51 6.48
N TYR A 4 -8.56 -10.56 5.95
CA TYR A 4 -8.78 -9.12 6.14
C TYR A 4 -10.19 -8.70 5.71
N GLY A 5 -10.82 -7.83 6.49
CA GLY A 5 -12.17 -7.32 6.21
C GLY A 5 -13.29 -8.33 6.44
N LYS A 6 -13.00 -9.55 6.91
CA LYS A 6 -14.05 -10.49 7.31
C LYS A 6 -14.65 -10.07 8.63
N ARG A 7 -15.93 -9.75 8.59
CA ARG A 7 -16.71 -9.42 9.78
C ARG A 7 -16.95 -10.64 10.66
N TYR A 8 -17.33 -11.80 10.12
CA TYR A 8 -17.61 -12.98 10.94
C TYR A 8 -16.70 -14.16 10.61
N MET A 9 -15.78 -14.47 11.51
CA MET A 9 -14.83 -15.58 11.36
C MET A 9 -14.96 -16.59 12.52
N PRO A 10 -15.12 -17.88 12.21
CA PRO A 10 -15.03 -18.94 13.20
C PRO A 10 -13.72 -18.86 13.99
N ALA A 11 -13.77 -19.15 15.29
CA ALA A 11 -12.65 -19.11 16.22
C ALA A 11 -11.36 -19.72 15.66
N GLU A 12 -11.44 -20.91 15.05
CA GLU A 12 -10.27 -21.57 14.44
C GLU A 12 -9.64 -20.76 13.29
N LYS A 13 -10.47 -20.15 12.44
CA LYS A 13 -10.00 -19.31 11.34
C LYS A 13 -9.44 -17.99 11.85
N PHE A 14 -10.07 -17.38 12.85
CA PHE A 14 -9.59 -16.17 13.50
C PHE A 14 -8.25 -16.39 14.18
N ARG A 15 -8.13 -17.47 14.97
CA ARG A 15 -6.89 -17.91 15.61
C ARG A 15 -5.78 -18.10 14.60
N LYS A 16 -6.04 -18.87 13.53
CA LYS A 16 -5.07 -19.10 12.45
C LYS A 16 -4.63 -17.78 11.81
N TYR A 17 -5.57 -16.90 11.49
CA TYR A 17 -5.28 -15.59 10.92
C TYR A 17 -4.41 -14.74 11.84
N TYR A 18 -4.75 -14.64 13.13
CA TYR A 18 -3.92 -13.95 14.13
C TYR A 18 -2.48 -14.46 14.12
N TYR A 19 -2.27 -15.77 14.21
CA TYR A 19 -0.92 -16.34 14.23
C TYR A 19 -0.16 -16.17 12.90
N GLU A 20 -0.85 -16.14 11.78
CA GLU A 20 -0.25 -15.84 10.46
C GLU A 20 0.27 -14.39 10.38
N VAL A 21 -0.44 -13.43 10.99
CA VAL A 21 -0.08 -12.00 10.95
C VAL A 21 0.74 -11.53 12.14
N ALA A 22 0.66 -12.17 13.29
CA ALA A 22 1.36 -11.74 14.51
C ALA A 22 2.83 -12.16 14.55
N GLU A 23 3.29 -13.07 13.66
CA GLU A 23 4.66 -13.57 13.45
C GLU A 23 5.72 -13.08 14.46
N THR A 24 5.69 -13.62 15.67
CA THR A 24 6.78 -13.43 16.63
C THR A 24 7.72 -14.63 16.54
N ARG A 25 8.99 -14.39 16.17
CA ARG A 25 10.11 -15.35 16.24
C ARG A 25 10.24 -16.06 17.61
N ALA A 26 9.57 -15.56 18.65
CA ALA A 26 9.55 -16.09 20.01
C ALA A 26 8.47 -17.15 20.31
N ILE A 27 7.60 -17.51 19.35
CA ILE A 27 6.53 -18.50 19.54
C ILE A 27 6.84 -19.81 18.78
N ASN A 28 8.09 -20.27 18.87
CA ASN A 28 8.50 -21.60 18.37
C ASN A 28 8.33 -22.72 19.40
N GLY A 29 7.63 -22.46 20.52
CA GLY A 29 7.17 -23.51 21.41
C GLY A 29 5.89 -24.13 20.87
N ALA A 30 5.87 -25.46 20.70
CA ALA A 30 4.75 -26.26 20.20
C ALA A 30 3.43 -26.09 20.99
N HIS A 31 3.44 -25.40 22.13
CA HIS A 31 2.30 -25.18 23.02
C HIS A 31 1.36 -24.01 22.64
N LYS A 32 1.60 -23.27 21.55
CA LYS A 32 0.97 -21.95 21.30
C LYS A 32 0.07 -21.90 20.07
N ARG A 33 -0.73 -22.93 19.84
CA ARG A 33 -1.72 -23.00 18.74
C ARG A 33 -2.98 -23.72 19.18
N ASP A 34 -3.38 -23.61 20.44
CA ASP A 34 -4.63 -24.21 20.89
C ASP A 34 -5.74 -23.15 20.89
N ILE A 35 -6.95 -23.57 20.54
CA ILE A 35 -8.15 -22.75 20.58
C ILE A 35 -8.59 -22.45 22.02
N SER A 36 -8.19 -23.29 22.98
CA SER A 36 -8.37 -23.10 24.42
C SER A 36 -7.81 -21.77 24.94
N GLU A 37 -6.84 -21.15 24.25
CA GLU A 37 -6.38 -19.79 24.58
C GLU A 37 -7.52 -18.77 24.49
N LEU A 38 -8.34 -18.85 23.44
CA LEU A 38 -9.45 -17.90 23.26
C LEU A 38 -10.54 -18.10 24.31
N GLU A 39 -10.78 -19.35 24.69
CA GLU A 39 -11.69 -19.69 25.79
C GLU A 39 -11.17 -19.19 27.13
N PHE A 40 -9.88 -19.38 27.43
CA PHE A 40 -9.25 -18.87 28.64
C PHE A 40 -9.39 -17.35 28.78
N TRP A 41 -9.13 -16.59 27.70
CA TRP A 41 -9.30 -15.14 27.76
C TRP A 41 -10.76 -14.70 27.91
N GLU A 42 -11.71 -15.54 27.53
CA GLU A 42 -13.14 -15.30 27.77
C GLU A 42 -13.51 -15.58 29.23
N GLU A 43 -13.00 -16.68 29.80
CA GLU A 43 -13.13 -17.04 31.23
C GLU A 43 -12.60 -15.91 32.12
N GLU A 44 -11.48 -15.32 31.75
CA GLU A 44 -10.84 -14.19 32.46
C GLU A 44 -11.47 -12.82 32.13
N GLU A 45 -12.55 -12.77 31.37
CA GLU A 45 -13.27 -11.54 31.00
C GLU A 45 -12.44 -10.51 30.20
N LEU A 46 -11.36 -10.95 29.55
CA LEU A 46 -10.43 -10.08 28.83
C LEU A 46 -10.69 -10.03 27.31
N PHE A 47 -11.20 -11.12 26.73
CA PHE A 47 -11.41 -11.21 25.29
C PHE A 47 -12.57 -12.14 24.97
N TYR A 48 -13.52 -11.66 24.16
CA TYR A 48 -14.77 -12.37 23.88
C TYR A 48 -14.95 -12.57 22.38
N PRO A 49 -15.61 -13.66 21.95
CA PRO A 49 -16.21 -13.71 20.62
C PRO A 49 -17.13 -12.51 20.44
N TYR A 50 -17.16 -11.96 19.22
CA TYR A 50 -18.05 -10.86 18.90
C TYR A 50 -19.52 -11.32 18.95
N ILE A 51 -19.79 -12.49 18.39
CA ILE A 51 -21.09 -13.17 18.44
C ILE A 51 -20.86 -14.66 18.71
N ARG A 52 -21.75 -15.27 19.48
CA ARG A 52 -21.88 -16.72 19.58
C ARG A 52 -23.21 -17.16 18.97
N VAL A 53 -23.14 -18.12 18.05
CA VAL A 53 -24.35 -18.77 17.52
C VAL A 53 -24.50 -20.12 18.23
N ILE A 54 -25.57 -20.32 18.97
CA ILE A 54 -25.86 -21.58 19.65
C ILE A 54 -27.07 -22.20 18.98
N LEU A 55 -26.91 -23.39 18.41
CA LEU A 55 -28.03 -24.14 17.85
C LEU A 55 -28.53 -25.19 18.86
N PRO A 56 -29.84 -25.49 18.88
CA PRO A 56 -30.37 -26.67 19.56
C PRO A 56 -29.67 -27.91 19.01
N ALA A 57 -29.16 -28.77 19.89
CA ALA A 57 -28.31 -29.91 19.52
C ALA A 57 -28.97 -30.88 18.54
N GLU A 58 -30.31 -30.94 18.51
CA GLU A 58 -31.09 -31.79 17.61
C GLU A 58 -30.89 -31.42 16.14
N ILE A 59 -30.68 -30.14 15.83
CA ILE A 59 -30.55 -29.62 14.45
C ILE A 59 -29.21 -30.03 13.82
N PRO A 60 -28.04 -29.67 14.37
CA PRO A 60 -26.76 -30.06 13.78
C PRO A 60 -26.55 -31.58 13.86
N ARG A 61 -27.11 -32.27 14.87
CA ARG A 61 -27.12 -33.74 14.94
C ARG A 61 -27.80 -34.36 13.73
N PHE A 62 -29.02 -33.91 13.41
CA PHE A 62 -29.75 -34.39 12.25
C PHE A 62 -28.96 -34.21 10.95
N PHE A 63 -28.37 -33.03 10.72
CA PHE A 63 -27.60 -32.78 9.51
C PHE A 63 -26.31 -33.62 9.42
N GLU A 64 -25.61 -33.82 10.53
CA GLU A 64 -24.39 -34.66 10.55
C GLU A 64 -24.72 -36.16 10.39
N GLU A 65 -25.78 -36.66 11.02
CA GLU A 65 -26.21 -38.06 10.89
C GLU A 65 -26.70 -38.38 9.46
N GLN A 66 -27.38 -37.43 8.80
CA GLN A 66 -27.71 -37.53 7.38
C GLN A 66 -26.47 -37.57 6.48
N ARG A 67 -25.50 -36.68 6.74
CA ARG A 67 -24.25 -36.61 5.97
C ARG A 67 -23.45 -37.91 6.05
N LEU A 68 -23.48 -38.57 7.21
CA LEU A 68 -22.79 -39.83 7.46
C LEU A 68 -23.57 -41.06 6.95
N GLY A 69 -24.76 -40.86 6.36
CA GLY A 69 -25.57 -41.95 5.79
C GLY A 69 -26.11 -42.93 6.84
N VAL A 70 -26.13 -42.53 8.12
CA VAL A 70 -26.53 -43.39 9.24
C VAL A 70 -28.05 -43.54 9.31
N GLU A 71 -28.80 -42.53 8.87
CA GLU A 71 -30.25 -42.59 8.68
C GLU A 71 -30.60 -42.53 7.18
N LYS A 72 -31.53 -43.39 6.74
CA LYS A 72 -32.20 -43.21 5.44
C LYS A 72 -32.79 -41.81 5.41
N GLN A 73 -32.73 -41.09 4.28
CA GLN A 73 -33.36 -39.78 4.06
C GLN A 73 -34.77 -39.73 4.68
N GLN A 74 -34.87 -39.32 5.94
CA GLN A 74 -36.14 -38.99 6.55
C GLN A 74 -36.33 -37.50 6.33
N ASP A 75 -37.53 -37.15 5.86
CA ASP A 75 -37.97 -35.76 5.84
C ASP A 75 -37.80 -35.15 7.22
N ILE A 76 -37.40 -33.87 7.27
CA ILE A 76 -37.38 -33.07 8.50
C ILE A 76 -38.68 -33.35 9.27
N PRO A 77 -38.63 -33.76 10.56
CA PRO A 77 -39.83 -34.13 11.31
C PRO A 77 -40.92 -33.06 11.16
N LYS A 78 -42.17 -33.46 10.85
CA LYS A 78 -43.27 -32.51 10.60
C LYS A 78 -43.50 -31.53 11.77
N SER A 79 -43.22 -31.98 13.00
CA SER A 79 -43.26 -31.14 14.21
C SER A 79 -42.19 -30.04 14.22
N TRP A 80 -41.08 -30.21 13.50
CA TRP A 80 -40.01 -29.23 13.40
C TRP A 80 -40.35 -28.07 12.46
N GLN A 81 -41.21 -28.31 11.46
CA GLN A 81 -41.56 -27.32 10.43
C GLN A 81 -42.31 -26.09 10.98
N LYS A 82 -42.98 -26.18 12.13
CA LYS A 82 -43.75 -25.06 12.71
C LYS A 82 -42.97 -24.30 13.79
N ASN A 83 -42.16 -24.98 14.61
CA ASN A 83 -41.43 -24.37 15.73
C ASN A 83 -40.04 -23.84 15.33
N TRP A 84 -39.43 -24.38 14.27
CA TRP A 84 -38.01 -24.13 13.95
C TRP A 84 -37.79 -23.53 12.55
N LYS A 85 -38.87 -23.16 11.85
CA LYS A 85 -38.83 -22.54 10.52
C LYS A 85 -37.93 -21.30 10.49
N GLY A 86 -37.99 -20.47 11.53
CA GLY A 86 -37.15 -19.28 11.66
C GLY A 86 -35.66 -19.58 11.69
N ILE A 87 -35.23 -20.66 12.38
CA ILE A 87 -33.81 -21.08 12.41
C ILE A 87 -33.38 -21.59 11.05
N ILE A 88 -34.17 -22.48 10.44
CA ILE A 88 -33.81 -23.05 9.14
C ILE A 88 -33.72 -21.95 8.08
N ASP A 89 -34.65 -20.98 8.09
CA ASP A 89 -34.61 -19.84 7.19
C ASP A 89 -33.40 -18.92 7.48
N PHE A 90 -33.03 -18.75 8.75
CA PHE A 90 -31.82 -18.02 9.15
C PHE A 90 -30.53 -18.73 8.74
N LEU A 91 -30.39 -20.03 8.99
CA LEU A 91 -29.25 -20.84 8.59
C LEU A 91 -29.11 -20.87 7.07
N LYS A 92 -30.21 -21.01 6.33
CA LYS A 92 -30.20 -20.88 4.86
C LYS A 92 -29.74 -19.51 4.40
N LYS A 93 -30.09 -18.42 5.10
CA LYS A 93 -29.56 -17.09 4.82
C LYS A 93 -28.06 -17.06 5.10
N VAL A 94 -27.60 -17.47 6.28
CA VAL A 94 -26.17 -17.52 6.63
C VAL A 94 -25.37 -18.37 5.64
N ASP A 95 -25.87 -19.53 5.24
CA ASP A 95 -25.22 -20.42 4.26
C ASP A 95 -25.27 -19.83 2.86
N TYR A 96 -26.36 -19.16 2.46
CA TYR A 96 -26.39 -18.36 1.23
C TYR A 96 -25.31 -17.27 1.24
N TRP A 97 -25.08 -16.64 2.40
CA TRP A 97 -24.00 -15.69 2.62
C TRP A 97 -22.60 -16.34 2.60
N LYS A 98 -22.45 -17.58 3.09
CA LYS A 98 -21.19 -18.36 3.11
C LYS A 98 -20.85 -18.97 1.73
N ASP A 99 -21.83 -19.50 0.99
CA ASP A 99 -21.67 -20.32 -0.22
C ASP A 99 -22.06 -19.63 -1.54
N LYS A 100 -22.98 -18.65 -1.54
CA LYS A 100 -23.59 -18.14 -2.79
C LYS A 100 -23.34 -16.67 -3.12
N ILE A 101 -22.74 -15.84 -2.26
CA ILE A 101 -22.26 -14.51 -2.70
C ILE A 101 -21.04 -14.63 -3.63
N SER A 102 -20.43 -15.81 -3.71
CA SER A 102 -19.54 -16.18 -4.82
C SER A 102 -20.27 -16.48 -6.16
N PHE A 103 -21.61 -16.67 -6.20
CA PHE A 103 -22.32 -17.20 -7.38
C PHE A 103 -23.84 -16.86 -7.58
N VAL A 104 -24.39 -15.69 -7.23
CA VAL A 104 -25.83 -15.37 -7.54
C VAL A 104 -26.03 -14.91 -8.98
N LYS A 105 -26.21 -15.81 -9.95
CA LYS A 105 -26.66 -15.41 -11.31
C LYS A 105 -28.08 -14.83 -11.21
N GLY A 106 -28.28 -13.58 -11.64
CA GLY A 106 -29.62 -13.02 -11.90
C GLY A 106 -30.03 -11.78 -11.08
N GLU A 107 -30.26 -10.71 -11.83
CA GLU A 107 -30.99 -9.42 -11.70
C GLU A 107 -31.76 -8.95 -10.44
N ASN A 108 -31.90 -9.71 -9.35
CA ASN A 108 -32.60 -9.21 -8.15
C ASN A 108 -31.64 -8.92 -7.00
N TYR A 109 -30.92 -7.80 -7.13
CA TYR A 109 -30.14 -7.20 -6.05
C TYR A 109 -31.10 -6.52 -5.07
N ASN A 110 -31.50 -7.22 -4.00
CA ASN A 110 -32.26 -6.59 -2.92
C ASN A 110 -31.29 -5.82 -2.00
N LYS A 111 -31.57 -4.57 -1.64
CA LYS A 111 -30.72 -3.77 -0.73
C LYS A 111 -30.52 -4.45 0.63
N ASP A 112 -31.47 -5.28 1.06
CA ASP A 112 -31.38 -6.09 2.28
C ASP A 112 -30.30 -7.19 2.21
N SER A 113 -29.78 -7.49 1.00
CA SER A 113 -28.75 -8.52 0.75
C SER A 113 -27.32 -8.05 1.00
N ILE A 114 -27.12 -6.81 1.48
CA ILE A 114 -25.79 -6.23 1.74
C ILE A 114 -25.45 -6.27 3.25
N ILE A 115 -26.45 -6.26 4.13
CA ILE A 115 -26.24 -6.31 5.59
C ILE A 115 -26.12 -7.78 6.02
N HIS A 116 -25.07 -8.11 6.78
CA HIS A 116 -24.86 -9.49 7.20
C HIS A 116 -26.04 -9.99 8.06
N PRO A 117 -26.52 -11.25 7.93
CA PRO A 117 -27.67 -11.74 8.68
C PRO A 117 -27.48 -11.65 10.20
N TYR A 118 -26.25 -11.84 10.67
CA TYR A 118 -25.91 -11.65 12.08
C TYR A 118 -26.12 -10.20 12.55
N ASP A 119 -25.80 -9.19 11.73
CA ASP A 119 -26.04 -7.78 12.09
C ASP A 119 -27.54 -7.44 12.20
N ILE A 120 -28.40 -8.12 11.43
CA ILE A 120 -29.86 -7.92 11.46
C ILE A 120 -30.48 -8.58 12.70
N ASN A 121 -29.97 -9.74 13.11
CA ASN A 121 -30.59 -10.60 14.11
C ASN A 121 -29.92 -10.52 15.50
N ASN A 122 -28.83 -9.77 15.65
CA ASN A 122 -28.13 -9.61 16.93
C ASN A 122 -29.08 -9.01 17.98
N GLY A 123 -29.29 -9.71 19.10
CA GLY A 123 -30.19 -9.30 20.18
C GLY A 123 -31.69 -9.58 19.95
N PHE A 124 -32.12 -9.96 18.74
CA PHE A 124 -33.52 -10.30 18.42
C PHE A 124 -33.76 -11.80 18.25
N ASN A 125 -32.69 -12.59 18.18
CA ASN A 125 -32.73 -14.02 17.93
C ASN A 125 -32.08 -14.75 19.12
N GLU A 126 -32.82 -15.67 19.74
CA GLU A 126 -32.38 -16.42 20.93
C GLU A 126 -31.12 -17.28 20.70
N PHE A 127 -30.81 -17.59 19.44
CA PHE A 127 -29.64 -18.38 19.04
C PHE A 127 -28.39 -17.52 18.80
N ILE A 128 -28.52 -16.20 18.73
CA ILE A 128 -27.41 -15.27 18.51
C ILE A 128 -27.19 -14.50 19.81
N LEU A 129 -26.13 -14.88 20.51
CA LEU A 129 -25.79 -14.30 21.80
C LEU A 129 -24.62 -13.34 21.67
N ASN A 130 -24.67 -12.25 22.42
CA ASN A 130 -23.51 -11.43 22.74
C ASN A 130 -22.81 -12.05 23.96
N PRO A 131 -21.61 -12.65 23.82
CA PRO A 131 -20.94 -13.30 24.93
C PRO A 131 -20.57 -12.37 26.09
N ARG A 132 -20.45 -11.05 25.84
CA ARG A 132 -20.14 -10.06 26.89
C ARG A 132 -21.29 -9.81 27.88
N GLU A 133 -22.52 -10.16 27.52
CA GLU A 133 -23.72 -9.91 28.33
C GLU A 133 -24.17 -11.16 29.09
N LYS A 134 -23.38 -12.24 29.04
CA LYS A 134 -23.72 -13.55 29.61
C LYS A 134 -22.58 -14.02 30.50
N GLU A 135 -22.93 -14.80 31.52
CA GLU A 135 -21.95 -15.54 32.30
C GLU A 135 -21.16 -16.51 31.41
N PHE A 136 -19.86 -16.61 31.66
CA PHE A 136 -18.99 -17.53 30.95
C PHE A 136 -19.47 -18.98 31.12
N LYS A 137 -19.39 -19.74 30.03
CA LYS A 137 -19.62 -21.18 30.02
C LYS A 137 -18.49 -21.85 29.25
N PRO A 138 -17.89 -22.93 29.79
CA PRO A 138 -16.88 -23.70 29.08
C PRO A 138 -17.40 -24.12 27.70
N TRP A 139 -16.56 -24.05 26.67
CA TRP A 139 -16.95 -24.28 25.29
C TRP A 139 -17.38 -25.74 25.07
N ASP A 140 -16.81 -26.68 25.82
CA ASP A 140 -17.19 -28.09 25.82
C ASP A 140 -18.61 -28.33 26.40
N SER A 141 -19.18 -27.36 27.12
CA SER A 141 -20.57 -27.45 27.60
C SER A 141 -21.61 -27.36 26.48
N TYR A 142 -21.19 -26.94 25.28
CA TYR A 142 -22.03 -26.88 24.08
C TYR A 142 -21.97 -28.16 23.23
N GLU A 143 -21.36 -29.25 23.73
CA GLU A 143 -21.19 -30.47 22.96
C GLU A 143 -22.41 -31.38 22.93
N PHE A 144 -22.61 -32.04 21.79
CA PHE A 144 -23.53 -33.14 21.59
C PHE A 144 -22.82 -34.32 20.92
N LYS A 145 -23.36 -35.53 21.09
CA LYS A 145 -22.78 -36.75 20.52
C LYS A 145 -23.43 -37.07 19.16
N VAL A 146 -22.60 -37.39 18.17
CA VAL A 146 -23.03 -37.96 16.87
C VAL A 146 -22.34 -39.29 16.64
N TRP A 147 -22.97 -40.16 15.85
CA TRP A 147 -22.33 -41.37 15.37
C TRP A 147 -21.21 -41.04 14.38
N ALA A 148 -20.09 -41.74 14.49
CA ALA A 148 -19.02 -41.78 13.51
C ALA A 148 -18.68 -43.24 13.20
N GLU A 149 -18.24 -43.51 11.98
CA GLU A 149 -17.77 -44.83 11.56
C GLU A 149 -16.31 -44.74 11.12
N GLU A 150 -15.44 -45.49 11.78
CA GLU A 150 -14.03 -45.61 11.43
C GLU A 150 -13.66 -47.09 11.43
N ASN A 151 -13.06 -47.57 10.33
CA ASN A 151 -12.71 -48.98 10.16
C ASN A 151 -13.87 -49.96 10.41
N GLY A 152 -15.10 -49.58 10.01
CA GLY A 152 -16.31 -50.39 10.16
C GLY A 152 -16.84 -50.50 11.60
N LYS A 153 -16.28 -49.74 12.56
CA LYS A 153 -16.78 -49.64 13.93
C LYS A 153 -17.46 -48.31 14.15
N ARG A 154 -18.67 -48.37 14.73
CA ARG A 154 -19.44 -47.17 15.11
C ARG A 154 -19.11 -46.75 16.52
N TYR A 155 -18.81 -45.47 16.71
CA TYR A 155 -18.62 -44.86 18.01
C TYR A 155 -19.22 -43.46 18.04
N TYR A 156 -19.41 -42.92 19.25
CA TYR A 156 -19.87 -41.55 19.43
C TYR A 156 -18.69 -40.59 19.43
N THR A 157 -18.75 -39.55 18.59
CA THR A 157 -17.81 -38.43 18.63
C THR A 157 -18.53 -37.17 19.13
N PRO A 158 -17.93 -36.40 20.05
CA PRO A 158 -18.48 -35.11 20.45
C PRO A 158 -18.38 -34.09 19.31
N LYS A 159 -19.38 -33.22 19.22
CA LYS A 159 -19.47 -32.09 18.29
C LYS A 159 -20.06 -30.89 19.02
N SER A 160 -19.54 -29.70 18.79
CA SER A 160 -20.13 -28.48 19.37
C SER A 160 -21.36 -28.02 18.59
N CYS A 161 -22.42 -27.61 19.29
CA CYS A 161 -23.56 -26.89 18.72
C CYS A 161 -23.39 -25.37 18.75
N ALA A 162 -22.24 -24.87 19.23
CA ALA A 162 -21.91 -23.45 19.28
C ALA A 162 -20.83 -23.07 18.25
N GLU A 163 -21.06 -21.98 17.52
CA GLU A 163 -20.08 -21.33 16.65
C GLU A 163 -19.66 -20.00 17.26
N HIS A 164 -18.37 -19.87 17.59
CA HIS A 164 -17.77 -18.67 18.19
C HIS A 164 -17.18 -17.80 17.08
N LEU A 165 -17.73 -16.60 16.89
CA LEU A 165 -17.41 -15.74 15.74
C LEU A 165 -16.69 -14.46 16.18
N TYR A 166 -15.60 -14.15 15.47
CA TYR A 166 -14.75 -13.00 15.70
C TYR A 166 -14.66 -12.10 14.45
N HIS A 167 -14.46 -10.81 14.66
CA HIS A 167 -14.15 -9.83 13.64
C HIS A 167 -12.65 -9.83 13.31
N TYR A 168 -12.29 -9.51 12.05
CA TYR A 168 -10.86 -9.46 11.66
C TYR A 168 -10.05 -8.48 12.51
N TRP A 169 -10.62 -7.33 12.89
CA TRP A 169 -9.93 -6.32 13.68
C TRP A 169 -9.63 -6.78 15.10
N GLN A 170 -10.34 -7.79 15.63
CA GLN A 170 -10.12 -8.29 16.99
C GLN A 170 -8.73 -8.93 17.18
N ILE A 171 -7.96 -9.16 16.10
CA ILE A 171 -6.55 -9.54 16.19
C ILE A 171 -5.72 -8.51 16.96
N HIS A 172 -6.07 -7.22 16.84
CA HIS A 172 -5.36 -6.13 17.53
C HIS A 172 -5.63 -6.15 19.03
N TYR A 173 -6.88 -6.46 19.39
CA TYR A 173 -7.29 -6.67 20.77
C TYR A 173 -6.61 -7.89 21.37
N LEU A 174 -6.62 -9.03 20.67
CA LEU A 174 -5.94 -10.23 21.16
C LEU A 174 -4.43 -9.97 21.34
N ASP A 175 -3.79 -9.23 20.44
CA ASP A 175 -2.39 -8.85 20.62
C ASP A 175 -2.18 -7.96 21.85
N ALA A 176 -3.06 -6.97 22.07
CA ALA A 176 -2.99 -6.11 23.25
C ALA A 176 -3.19 -6.89 24.56
N VAL A 177 -4.22 -7.73 24.64
CA VAL A 177 -4.47 -8.63 25.78
C VAL A 177 -3.22 -9.46 26.08
N ARG A 178 -2.60 -10.05 25.06
CA ARG A 178 -1.39 -10.87 25.23
C ARG A 178 -0.15 -10.07 25.62
N ARG A 179 -0.01 -8.83 25.12
CA ARG A 179 1.12 -7.95 25.46
C ARG A 179 1.05 -7.48 26.90
N GLU A 180 -0.15 -7.17 27.39
CA GLU A 180 -0.38 -6.69 28.76
C GLU A 180 -0.39 -7.84 29.77
N ASN A 181 -0.84 -9.04 29.38
CA ASN A 181 -0.96 -10.22 30.26
C ASN A 181 0.12 -11.28 30.01
N ARG A 182 1.35 -10.86 29.67
CA ARG A 182 2.49 -11.77 29.35
C ARG A 182 2.79 -12.81 30.45
N ILE A 183 2.48 -12.51 31.71
CA ILE A 183 2.69 -13.42 32.84
C ILE A 183 1.68 -14.59 32.79
N GLY A 184 0.42 -14.34 32.44
CA GLY A 184 -0.61 -15.38 32.29
C GLY A 184 -0.30 -16.41 31.18
N PHE A 185 0.59 -16.07 30.26
CA PHE A 185 1.03 -16.98 29.19
C PHE A 185 1.90 -18.16 29.67
N TYR A 186 2.47 -18.06 30.88
CA TYR A 186 3.17 -19.18 31.53
C TYR A 186 2.24 -19.98 32.46
N VAL A 187 0.97 -19.57 32.58
CA VAL A 187 0.02 -20.03 33.61
C VAL A 187 -1.03 -20.99 33.03
N SER A 188 -0.95 -21.38 31.75
CA SER A 188 -1.86 -22.40 31.21
C SER A 188 -1.75 -23.70 32.01
N LYS A 189 -2.89 -24.13 32.58
CA LYS A 189 -3.25 -25.25 33.49
C LYS A 189 -2.26 -26.42 33.76
N ASP A 190 -1.31 -26.72 32.89
CA ASP A 190 -0.42 -27.89 33.02
C ASP A 190 0.92 -27.61 33.74
N LEU A 191 1.28 -26.34 33.98
CA LEU A 191 2.56 -25.98 34.61
C LEU A 191 2.52 -25.87 36.14
N PHE A 192 1.34 -25.82 36.75
CA PHE A 192 1.17 -25.78 38.20
C PHE A 192 0.18 -26.86 38.63
N SER A 193 0.68 -28.08 38.76
CA SER A 193 -0.08 -29.22 39.28
C SER A 193 -0.12 -29.27 40.82
N SER A 194 0.53 -28.32 41.51
CA SER A 194 0.48 -28.20 42.97
C SER A 194 0.16 -26.77 43.41
N GLU A 195 -0.64 -26.64 44.47
CA GLU A 195 -0.99 -25.37 45.12
C GLU A 195 0.25 -24.61 45.65
N GLU A 196 1.39 -25.28 45.81
CA GLU A 196 2.63 -24.67 46.35
C GLU A 196 3.28 -23.67 45.39
N ASP A 197 3.12 -23.82 44.08
CA ASP A 197 3.71 -22.90 43.10
C ASP A 197 2.90 -21.59 42.94
N LEU A 198 1.63 -21.58 43.38
CA LEU A 198 0.78 -20.38 43.41
C LEU A 198 1.17 -19.40 44.54
N ILE A 199 1.99 -19.83 45.50
CA ILE A 199 2.35 -19.05 46.70
C ILE A 199 3.37 -17.94 46.39
N ASN A 200 4.05 -17.97 45.23
CA ASN A 200 4.98 -16.92 44.79
C ASN A 200 4.30 -15.72 44.08
N LYS A 201 3.06 -15.37 44.46
CA LYS A 201 2.33 -14.19 43.97
C LYS A 201 3.05 -12.85 44.22
N ASP A 202 3.99 -12.80 45.17
CA ASP A 202 4.70 -11.57 45.55
C ASP A 202 5.99 -11.29 44.79
N ASN A 203 6.49 -12.24 44.00
CA ASN A 203 7.57 -11.95 43.06
C ASN A 203 6.97 -11.33 41.79
N LYS A 204 6.51 -10.08 41.94
CA LYS A 204 6.38 -9.12 40.84
C LYS A 204 7.75 -9.01 40.19
N LEU A 205 8.04 -9.89 39.23
CA LEU A 205 9.03 -9.65 38.20
C LEU A 205 8.65 -8.30 37.61
N LYS A 206 9.36 -7.25 38.03
CA LYS A 206 9.28 -5.91 37.44
C LYS A 206 9.83 -6.00 36.03
N ILE A 207 9.10 -6.68 35.16
CA ILE A 207 9.25 -6.54 33.73
C ILE A 207 8.89 -5.08 33.50
N LYS A 208 9.88 -4.24 33.22
CA LYS A 208 9.65 -2.87 32.74
C LYS A 208 8.65 -3.00 31.60
N GLN A 209 7.41 -2.61 31.84
CA GLN A 209 6.43 -2.63 30.77
C GLN A 209 7.00 -1.76 29.65
N PRO A 210 7.14 -2.27 28.42
CA PRO A 210 7.47 -1.41 27.31
C PRO A 210 6.45 -0.26 27.26
N PHE A 211 6.93 0.95 27.04
CA PHE A 211 6.08 2.11 26.76
C PHE A 211 5.36 1.84 25.45
N TYR A 212 4.11 1.36 25.56
CA TYR A 212 3.16 1.23 24.45
C TYR A 212 2.38 2.52 24.34
N TYR A 213 2.20 3.03 23.11
CA TYR A 213 1.36 4.21 22.89
C TYR A 213 -0.13 3.85 22.89
N THR A 214 -0.47 2.64 22.47
CA THR A 214 -1.86 2.14 22.41
C THR A 214 -2.07 0.99 23.41
N LYS A 215 -2.94 1.21 24.39
CA LYS A 215 -3.36 0.23 25.41
C LYS A 215 -4.62 -0.52 25.01
N LEU A 216 -4.92 -1.61 25.70
CA LEU A 216 -6.17 -2.35 25.55
C LEU A 216 -7.41 -1.47 25.78
N GLU A 217 -7.36 -0.58 26.78
CA GLU A 217 -8.42 0.39 27.07
C GLU A 217 -8.68 1.34 25.88
N ASP A 218 -7.62 1.83 25.24
CA ASP A 218 -7.73 2.70 24.07
C ASP A 218 -8.42 1.97 22.92
N LEU A 219 -8.05 0.71 22.68
CA LEU A 219 -8.70 -0.12 21.68
C LEU A 219 -10.18 -0.38 22.01
N ASN A 220 -10.49 -0.68 23.28
CA ASN A 220 -11.85 -0.87 23.79
C ASN A 220 -12.74 0.36 23.54
N SER A 221 -12.20 1.56 23.76
CA SER A 221 -12.93 2.82 23.59
C SER A 221 -13.37 3.09 22.15
N VAL A 222 -12.69 2.49 21.15
CA VAL A 222 -12.97 2.68 19.73
C VAL A 222 -13.61 1.46 19.05
N LYS A 223 -14.22 0.55 19.84
CA LYS A 223 -14.86 -0.67 19.30
C LYS A 223 -15.93 -0.36 18.25
N GLU A 224 -16.80 0.62 18.51
CA GLU A 224 -17.86 0.99 17.58
C GLU A 224 -17.29 1.54 16.27
N SER A 225 -16.20 2.30 16.33
CA SER A 225 -15.47 2.80 15.16
C SER A 225 -14.84 1.66 14.34
N TYR A 226 -14.33 0.62 15.00
CA TYR A 226 -13.90 -0.61 14.32
C TYR A 226 -15.06 -1.35 13.65
N ASP A 227 -16.22 -1.43 14.29
CA ASP A 227 -17.40 -2.08 13.73
C ASP A 227 -17.96 -1.31 12.53
N MET A 228 -17.95 0.03 12.59
CA MET A 228 -18.24 0.90 11.46
C MET A 228 -17.29 0.60 10.28
N LEU A 229 -15.98 0.66 10.52
CA LEU A 229 -14.97 0.46 9.49
C LEU A 229 -15.05 -0.95 8.90
N SER A 230 -15.26 -1.97 9.72
CA SER A 230 -15.42 -3.36 9.24
C SER A 230 -16.64 -3.52 8.34
N GLN A 231 -17.75 -2.83 8.62
CA GLN A 231 -18.92 -2.84 7.75
C GLN A 231 -18.59 -2.19 6.41
N TYR A 232 -17.91 -1.04 6.46
CA TYR A 232 -17.54 -0.29 5.27
C TYR A 232 -16.64 -1.10 4.34
N ILE A 233 -15.59 -1.74 4.88
CA ILE A 233 -14.68 -2.60 4.12
C ILE A 233 -15.44 -3.77 3.49
N LEU A 234 -16.34 -4.40 4.24
CA LEU A 234 -17.14 -5.52 3.77
C LEU A 234 -18.01 -5.12 2.57
N GLU A 235 -18.70 -3.98 2.66
CA GLU A 235 -19.56 -3.48 1.59
C GLU A 235 -18.76 -3.04 0.36
N GLN A 236 -17.62 -2.38 0.55
CA GLN A 236 -16.74 -1.99 -0.55
C GLN A 236 -16.20 -3.20 -1.31
N ASN A 237 -15.74 -4.23 -0.59
CA ASN A 237 -15.24 -5.46 -1.20
C ASN A 237 -16.34 -6.14 -2.06
N ARG A 238 -17.59 -6.10 -1.60
CA ARG A 238 -18.73 -6.66 -2.34
C ARG A 238 -19.07 -5.87 -3.59
N GLU A 239 -19.05 -4.55 -3.50
CA GLU A 239 -19.26 -3.70 -4.69
C GLU A 239 -18.19 -3.98 -5.75
N PHE A 240 -16.94 -4.10 -5.32
CA PHE A 240 -15.86 -4.47 -6.22
C PHE A 240 -16.07 -5.84 -6.86
N GLU A 241 -16.32 -6.88 -6.04
CA GLU A 241 -16.57 -8.25 -6.50
C GLU A 241 -17.75 -8.33 -7.48
N TYR A 242 -18.83 -7.58 -7.23
CA TYR A 242 -19.99 -7.51 -8.11
C TYR A 242 -19.62 -6.97 -9.50
N LEU A 243 -18.82 -5.89 -9.57
CA LEU A 243 -18.50 -5.23 -10.83
C LEU A 243 -17.50 -6.00 -11.71
N VAL A 244 -16.60 -6.74 -11.06
CA VAL A 244 -15.56 -7.56 -11.73
C VAL A 244 -16.02 -8.99 -12.04
N ARG A 245 -17.23 -9.36 -11.59
CA ARG A 245 -17.76 -10.73 -11.61
C ARG A 245 -17.70 -11.48 -12.96
N ASN A 246 -17.85 -10.78 -14.07
CA ASN A 246 -17.85 -11.37 -15.41
C ASN A 246 -16.50 -11.18 -16.14
N GLN A 247 -15.47 -10.72 -15.42
CA GLN A 247 -14.14 -10.55 -15.99
C GLN A 247 -13.33 -11.82 -15.76
N ASN A 248 -12.53 -12.17 -16.77
CA ASN A 248 -11.61 -13.29 -16.65
C ASN A 248 -10.55 -12.97 -15.59
N LYS A 249 -10.45 -13.80 -14.56
CA LYS A 249 -9.48 -13.62 -13.46
C LYS A 249 -8.04 -13.66 -13.96
N ASP A 250 -7.78 -14.38 -15.06
CA ASP A 250 -6.45 -14.58 -15.62
C ASP A 250 -5.92 -13.34 -16.38
N THR A 251 -6.80 -12.43 -16.81
CA THR A 251 -6.41 -11.18 -17.50
C THR A 251 -6.24 -9.98 -16.56
N GLY A 252 -6.44 -10.19 -15.26
CA GLY A 252 -6.57 -9.12 -14.27
C GLY A 252 -7.94 -8.43 -14.34
N TYR A 253 -8.32 -7.80 -13.23
CA TYR A 253 -9.56 -7.03 -13.15
C TYR A 253 -9.33 -5.62 -13.71
N LYS A 254 -9.98 -5.28 -14.82
CA LYS A 254 -9.95 -3.92 -15.39
C LYS A 254 -11.37 -3.41 -15.50
N LEU A 255 -11.76 -2.52 -14.59
CA LEU A 255 -13.06 -1.84 -14.67
C LEU A 255 -13.05 -0.85 -15.84
N SER A 256 -14.15 -0.76 -16.57
CA SER A 256 -14.39 0.36 -17.48
C SER A 256 -14.61 1.64 -16.67
N GLU A 257 -14.42 2.81 -17.29
CA GLU A 257 -14.66 4.11 -16.63
C GLU A 257 -16.08 4.21 -16.04
N GLU A 258 -17.09 3.74 -16.78
CA GLU A 258 -18.48 3.69 -16.29
C GLU A 258 -18.63 2.83 -15.04
N LYS A 259 -18.06 1.62 -15.03
CA LYS A 259 -18.11 0.73 -13.87
C LYS A 259 -17.33 1.30 -12.69
N TYR A 260 -16.22 1.97 -12.96
CA TYR A 260 -15.43 2.63 -11.93
C TYR A 260 -16.20 3.81 -11.30
N LYS A 261 -16.93 4.58 -12.10
CA LYS A 261 -17.82 5.62 -11.59
C LYS A 261 -18.95 5.04 -10.74
N ILE A 262 -19.61 3.98 -11.21
CA ILE A 262 -20.64 3.26 -10.43
C ILE A 262 -20.08 2.75 -9.10
N TYR A 263 -18.87 2.20 -9.11
CA TYR A 263 -18.19 1.75 -7.89
C TYR A 263 -18.03 2.89 -6.88
N TYR A 264 -17.51 4.03 -7.33
CA TYR A 264 -17.26 5.19 -6.49
C TYR A 264 -18.57 5.76 -5.90
N ASP A 265 -19.59 5.99 -6.73
CA ASP A 265 -20.90 6.50 -6.31
C ASP A 265 -21.56 5.58 -5.26
N ARG A 266 -21.34 4.26 -5.36
CA ARG A 266 -21.84 3.28 -4.38
C ARG A 266 -21.03 3.27 -3.10
N CYS A 267 -19.70 3.40 -3.19
CA CYS A 267 -18.84 3.51 -2.01
C CYS A 267 -19.21 4.73 -1.17
N GLU A 268 -19.44 5.88 -1.82
CA GLU A 268 -19.86 7.11 -1.17
C GLU A 268 -21.22 6.97 -0.46
N LYS A 269 -22.22 6.41 -1.15
CA LYS A 269 -23.54 6.14 -0.56
C LYS A 269 -23.46 5.18 0.63
N ASN A 270 -22.65 4.14 0.53
CA ASN A 270 -22.46 3.17 1.62
C ASN A 270 -21.72 3.81 2.80
N ALA A 271 -20.69 4.62 2.56
CA ALA A 271 -19.98 5.35 3.60
C ALA A 271 -20.93 6.24 4.41
N ASN A 272 -21.72 7.08 3.74
CA ASN A 272 -22.70 7.97 4.38
C ASN A 272 -23.75 7.18 5.20
N ARG A 273 -24.31 6.12 4.62
CA ARG A 273 -25.29 5.27 5.33
C ARG A 273 -24.69 4.61 6.56
N ILE A 274 -23.47 4.10 6.48
CA ILE A 274 -22.77 3.44 7.59
C ILE A 274 -22.44 4.47 8.67
N TYR A 275 -21.91 5.64 8.30
CA TYR A 275 -21.62 6.71 9.24
C TYR A 275 -22.85 7.10 10.06
N HIS A 276 -23.99 7.35 9.40
CA HIS A 276 -25.24 7.67 10.10
C HIS A 276 -25.77 6.51 10.95
N LYS A 277 -25.57 5.25 10.54
CA LYS A 277 -25.98 4.07 11.33
C LYS A 277 -25.26 4.01 12.67
N TYR A 278 -23.96 4.29 12.67
CA TYR A 278 -23.13 4.24 13.88
C TYR A 278 -23.16 5.54 14.69
N ASN A 279 -23.71 6.62 14.12
CA ASN A 279 -23.92 7.91 14.78
C ASN A 279 -22.65 8.47 15.46
N LEU A 280 -21.48 8.18 14.88
CA LEU A 280 -20.21 8.73 15.34
C LEU A 280 -20.11 10.19 14.91
N THR A 281 -19.48 11.00 15.75
CA THR A 281 -19.10 12.37 15.42
C THR A 281 -17.84 12.38 14.56
N GLN A 282 -17.63 13.48 13.84
CA GLN A 282 -16.41 13.69 13.08
C GLN A 282 -15.16 13.59 13.98
N SER A 283 -15.21 14.15 15.21
CA SER A 283 -14.11 14.07 16.18
C SER A 283 -13.77 12.61 16.51
N GLU A 284 -14.77 11.77 16.79
CA GLU A 284 -14.56 10.36 17.14
C GLU A 284 -13.91 9.57 15.99
N ILE A 285 -14.23 9.90 14.74
CA ILE A 285 -13.58 9.28 13.57
C ILE A 285 -12.12 9.71 13.45
N PHE A 286 -11.81 10.99 13.65
CA PHE A 286 -10.43 11.47 13.63
C PHE A 286 -9.61 10.91 14.80
N ASP A 287 -10.20 10.80 15.98
CA ASP A 287 -9.55 10.18 17.13
C ASP A 287 -9.32 8.69 16.92
N PHE A 288 -10.27 7.99 16.30
CA PHE A 288 -10.05 6.61 15.85
C PHE A 288 -8.91 6.50 14.83
N LEU A 289 -8.83 7.42 13.86
CA LEU A 289 -7.73 7.46 12.90
C LEU A 289 -6.37 7.71 13.58
N LYS A 290 -6.30 8.57 14.60
CA LYS A 290 -5.10 8.76 15.43
C LYS A 290 -4.73 7.48 16.19
N THR A 291 -5.71 6.79 16.77
CA THR A 291 -5.51 5.49 17.44
C THR A 291 -4.91 4.46 16.49
N LEU A 292 -5.45 4.32 15.28
CA LEU A 292 -4.88 3.42 14.27
C LEU A 292 -3.46 3.83 13.87
N CYS A 293 -3.19 5.13 13.69
CA CYS A 293 -1.84 5.61 13.37
C CYS A 293 -0.83 5.29 14.48
N ASN A 294 -1.20 5.49 15.75
CA ASN A 294 -0.36 5.11 16.88
C ASN A 294 -0.12 3.59 16.93
N LEU A 295 -1.17 2.79 16.72
CA LEU A 295 -1.07 1.34 16.67
C LEU A 295 -0.14 0.85 15.54
N TYR A 296 -0.19 1.50 14.37
CA TYR A 296 0.75 1.24 13.27
C TYR A 296 2.20 1.45 13.72
N PHE A 297 2.50 2.60 14.33
CA PHE A 297 3.86 2.91 14.80
C PHE A 297 4.31 1.99 15.94
N ASP A 298 3.41 1.60 16.85
CA ASP A 298 3.68 0.61 17.89
C ASP A 298 4.12 -0.72 17.25
N TYR A 299 3.40 -1.20 16.24
CA TYR A 299 3.75 -2.45 15.54
C TYR A 299 5.04 -2.36 14.73
N GLU A 300 5.30 -1.24 14.04
CA GLU A 300 6.58 -1.03 13.34
C GLU A 300 7.75 -1.03 14.32
N LYS A 301 7.62 -0.34 15.46
CA LYS A 301 8.64 -0.29 16.52
C LYS A 301 8.91 -1.68 17.10
N ASP A 302 7.87 -2.48 17.30
CA ASP A 302 7.95 -3.86 17.79
C ASP A 302 8.33 -4.89 16.70
N ARG A 303 8.63 -4.43 15.47
CA ARG A 303 8.98 -5.27 14.30
C ARG A 303 7.90 -6.30 13.92
N ARG A 304 6.63 -5.93 14.07
CA ARG A 304 5.46 -6.73 13.69
C ARG A 304 4.93 -6.29 12.33
N GLU A 305 5.75 -6.46 11.30
CA GLU A 305 5.51 -5.92 9.95
C GLU A 305 4.18 -6.36 9.31
N LYS A 306 3.68 -7.55 9.64
CA LYS A 306 2.41 -8.04 9.10
C LYS A 306 1.22 -7.39 9.78
N LEU A 307 1.26 -7.24 11.11
CA LEU A 307 0.22 -6.50 11.85
C LEU A 307 0.20 -5.02 11.47
N SER A 308 1.36 -4.37 11.31
CA SER A 308 1.42 -2.99 10.84
C SER A 308 0.84 -2.85 9.42
N LYS A 309 1.06 -3.83 8.53
CA LYS A 309 0.43 -3.87 7.20
C LYS A 309 -1.09 -4.00 7.28
N GLU A 310 -1.65 -4.76 8.22
CA GLU A 310 -3.11 -4.83 8.40
C GLU A 310 -3.66 -3.49 8.88
N VAL A 311 -3.04 -2.86 9.90
CA VAL A 311 -3.44 -1.53 10.38
C VAL A 311 -3.31 -0.48 9.28
N LYS A 312 -2.27 -0.54 8.45
CA LYS A 312 -2.10 0.37 7.31
C LYS A 312 -3.27 0.24 6.32
N LYS A 313 -3.81 -0.96 6.09
CA LYS A 313 -5.00 -1.11 5.25
C LYS A 313 -6.23 -0.48 5.92
N ASP A 314 -6.39 -0.66 7.23
CA ASP A 314 -7.50 -0.05 7.99
C ASP A 314 -7.44 1.48 7.93
N ILE A 315 -6.26 2.08 8.13
CA ILE A 315 -6.04 3.53 8.01
C ILE A 315 -6.43 4.01 6.61
N SER A 316 -6.00 3.32 5.55
CA SER A 316 -6.37 3.67 4.17
C SER A 316 -7.89 3.66 3.97
N LYS A 317 -8.58 2.65 4.52
CA LYS A 317 -10.03 2.51 4.38
C LYS A 317 -10.81 3.50 5.23
N LEU A 318 -10.27 3.89 6.37
CA LEU A 318 -10.84 4.94 7.19
C LEU A 318 -10.67 6.32 6.54
N VAL A 319 -9.51 6.59 5.92
CA VAL A 319 -9.30 7.82 5.14
C VAL A 319 -10.28 7.89 3.97
N ASP A 320 -10.46 6.79 3.21
CA ASP A 320 -11.49 6.72 2.16
C ASP A 320 -12.88 7.09 2.73
N LEU A 321 -13.29 6.47 3.85
CA LEU A 321 -14.57 6.75 4.50
C LEU A 321 -14.71 8.23 4.91
N ILE A 322 -13.68 8.83 5.52
CA ILE A 322 -13.69 10.24 5.92
C ILE A 322 -13.90 11.14 4.70
N ILE A 323 -13.18 10.89 3.60
CA ILE A 323 -13.31 11.67 2.36
C ILE A 323 -14.76 11.63 1.86
N TYR A 324 -15.39 10.45 1.83
CA TYR A 324 -16.78 10.31 1.36
C TYR A 324 -17.84 10.94 2.25
N VAL A 325 -17.59 11.04 3.56
CA VAL A 325 -18.56 11.53 4.54
C VAL A 325 -18.40 13.03 4.81
N THR A 326 -17.17 13.53 4.74
CA THR A 326 -16.83 14.93 5.11
C THR A 326 -16.48 15.81 3.91
N GLU A 327 -16.29 15.21 2.73
CA GLU A 327 -15.78 15.88 1.52
C GLU A 327 -14.41 16.56 1.71
N MET A 328 -13.69 16.27 2.79
CA MET A 328 -12.37 16.81 3.05
C MET A 328 -11.35 16.26 2.06
N SER A 329 -10.42 17.12 1.61
CA SER A 329 -9.26 16.68 0.86
C SER A 329 -8.30 15.85 1.72
N VAL A 330 -7.49 15.01 1.07
CA VAL A 330 -6.46 14.20 1.76
C VAL A 330 -5.50 15.10 2.56
N ASP A 331 -5.12 16.25 2.02
CA ASP A 331 -4.23 17.21 2.70
C ASP A 331 -4.85 17.77 3.98
N ASN A 332 -6.16 18.06 3.97
CA ASN A 332 -6.86 18.52 5.16
C ASN A 332 -6.89 17.43 6.24
N ILE A 333 -7.11 16.18 5.85
CA ILE A 333 -7.07 15.02 6.77
C ILE A 333 -5.66 14.82 7.33
N ILE A 334 -4.62 14.93 6.49
CA ILE A 334 -3.20 14.88 6.92
C ILE A 334 -2.89 15.96 7.96
N ASN A 335 -3.39 17.17 7.75
CA ASN A 335 -3.18 18.30 8.66
C ASN A 335 -3.95 18.14 9.98
N GLU A 336 -5.19 17.63 9.92
CA GLU A 336 -6.03 17.38 11.10
C GLU A 336 -5.43 16.31 12.02
N ILE A 337 -4.84 15.25 11.45
CA ILE A 337 -4.10 14.24 12.22
C ILE A 337 -2.77 14.81 12.72
N GLY A 338 -2.07 15.57 11.88
CA GLY A 338 -0.83 16.23 12.23
C GLY A 338 0.29 15.27 12.63
N LYS A 339 1.18 15.74 13.50
CA LYS A 339 2.33 14.98 14.02
C LYS A 339 1.95 14.23 15.28
N LEU A 340 2.18 12.92 15.30
CA LEU A 340 2.03 12.09 16.48
C LEU A 340 3.35 11.97 17.26
N HIS A 341 3.29 11.47 18.49
CA HIS A 341 4.45 11.39 19.38
C HIS A 341 5.61 10.62 18.72
N GLY A 342 6.82 11.19 18.75
CA GLY A 342 8.02 10.60 18.15
C GLY A 342 8.14 10.75 16.63
N CYS A 343 7.16 11.33 15.94
CA CYS A 343 7.19 11.55 14.50
C CYS A 343 7.77 12.93 14.12
N LYS A 344 8.66 12.98 13.12
CA LYS A 344 9.21 14.26 12.59
C LYS A 344 8.29 14.92 11.56
N LYS A 345 7.57 14.11 10.79
CA LYS A 345 6.58 14.50 9.77
C LYS A 345 5.16 14.13 10.26
N ASN A 346 4.13 14.61 9.55
CA ASN A 346 2.74 14.20 9.85
C ASN A 346 2.61 12.68 9.75
N ALA A 347 1.82 12.08 10.64
CA ALA A 347 1.74 10.62 10.76
C ALA A 347 1.35 9.95 9.44
N LEU A 348 0.29 10.45 8.79
CA LEU A 348 -0.17 9.91 7.50
C LEU A 348 0.88 10.04 6.39
N ASN A 349 1.73 11.07 6.38
CA ASN A 349 2.82 11.21 5.41
C ASN A 349 3.98 10.24 5.66
N ILE A 350 4.09 9.67 6.86
CA ILE A 350 5.06 8.60 7.14
C ILE A 350 4.46 7.26 6.72
N ILE A 351 3.17 7.04 6.97
CA ILE A 351 2.47 5.78 6.66
C ILE A 351 2.23 5.66 5.14
N PHE A 352 1.81 6.73 4.49
CA PHE A 352 1.57 6.87 3.06
C PHE A 352 2.41 8.03 2.52
N PRO A 353 3.71 7.80 2.29
CA PRO A 353 4.58 8.85 1.77
C PRO A 353 4.10 9.29 0.38
N ASP A 354 4.06 10.61 0.19
CA ASP A 354 3.96 11.18 -1.15
C ASP A 354 5.29 10.92 -1.88
N LEU A 355 5.26 9.87 -2.71
CA LEU A 355 6.42 9.44 -3.49
C LEU A 355 6.94 10.53 -4.42
N LEU A 356 6.09 11.48 -4.85
CA LEU A 356 6.50 12.58 -5.70
C LEU A 356 7.27 13.63 -4.90
N GLU A 357 6.75 14.06 -3.75
CA GLU A 357 7.44 15.02 -2.89
C GLU A 357 8.74 14.43 -2.30
N GLU A 358 8.77 13.15 -1.94
CA GLU A 358 10.03 12.48 -1.56
C GLU A 358 11.04 12.45 -2.72
N ALA A 359 10.58 12.07 -3.92
CA ALA A 359 11.42 12.07 -5.10
C ALA A 359 11.95 13.47 -5.43
N LYS A 360 11.14 14.52 -5.21
CA LYS A 360 11.52 15.92 -5.39
C LYS A 360 12.56 16.36 -4.36
N GLU A 361 12.37 16.07 -3.07
CA GLU A 361 13.34 16.36 -2.00
C GLU A 361 14.71 15.70 -2.30
N ASP A 362 14.71 14.44 -2.74
CA ASP A 362 15.94 13.69 -2.99
C ASP A 362 16.60 14.06 -4.32
N ALA A 363 15.81 14.32 -5.38
CA ALA A 363 16.33 14.88 -6.62
C ALA A 363 16.97 16.25 -6.38
N PHE A 364 16.33 17.13 -5.59
CA PHE A 364 16.90 18.41 -5.20
C PHE A 364 18.26 18.26 -4.54
N LYS A 365 18.40 17.37 -3.53
CA LYS A 365 19.70 17.12 -2.85
C LYS A 365 20.79 16.69 -3.85
N THR A 366 20.42 15.85 -4.81
CA THR A 366 21.32 15.27 -5.81
C THR A 366 21.75 16.27 -6.88
N ILE A 367 20.82 17.10 -7.34
CA ILE A 367 21.13 18.16 -8.30
C ILE A 367 21.96 19.24 -7.59
N LYS A 368 21.60 19.60 -6.35
CA LYS A 368 22.34 20.56 -5.52
C LYS A 368 23.78 20.13 -5.27
N SER A 369 24.07 18.84 -5.08
CA SER A 369 25.44 18.37 -4.87
C SER A 369 26.33 18.56 -6.11
N ASN A 370 25.74 18.51 -7.31
CA ASN A 370 26.44 18.75 -8.58
C ASN A 370 26.59 20.25 -8.92
N LEU A 371 25.82 21.12 -8.27
CA LEU A 371 25.75 22.55 -8.59
C LEU A 371 27.11 23.26 -8.48
N ARG A 372 27.93 22.91 -7.48
CA ARG A 372 29.25 23.52 -7.28
C ARG A 372 30.20 23.24 -8.45
N ASP A 373 30.26 21.98 -8.90
CA ASP A 373 31.11 21.59 -10.03
C ASP A 373 30.60 22.22 -11.33
N TYR A 374 29.29 22.20 -11.55
CA TYR A 374 28.64 22.86 -12.68
C TYR A 374 28.99 24.36 -12.75
N ASN A 375 28.73 25.12 -11.68
CA ASN A 375 28.95 26.57 -11.63
C ASN A 375 30.42 26.96 -11.83
N SER A 376 31.37 26.09 -11.45
CA SER A 376 32.80 26.33 -11.67
C SER A 376 33.23 26.24 -13.14
N LYS A 377 32.40 25.63 -14.01
CA LYS A 377 32.75 25.32 -15.40
C LYS A 377 31.89 26.07 -16.42
N VAL A 378 30.84 26.76 -16.03
CA VAL A 378 29.99 27.56 -16.94
C VAL A 378 30.30 29.05 -16.87
N LEU A 379 29.78 29.82 -17.83
CA LEU A 379 29.84 31.29 -17.79
C LEU A 379 28.98 31.84 -16.65
N GLU A 380 29.35 33.02 -16.13
CA GLU A 380 28.65 33.68 -15.02
C GLU A 380 27.14 33.73 -15.21
N LYS A 381 26.68 34.17 -16.38
CA LYS A 381 25.26 34.30 -16.73
C LYS A 381 24.47 32.99 -16.83
N TYR A 382 25.15 31.84 -16.78
CA TYR A 382 24.50 30.52 -16.77
C TYR A 382 24.69 29.81 -15.42
N LYS A 383 25.31 30.46 -14.43
CA LYS A 383 25.38 29.90 -13.10
C LYS A 383 23.99 29.89 -12.48
N LEU A 384 23.76 28.88 -11.65
CA LEU A 384 22.50 28.65 -10.98
C LEU A 384 22.69 28.72 -9.48
N GLU A 385 21.70 29.28 -8.78
CA GLU A 385 21.62 29.30 -7.33
C GLU A 385 20.75 28.15 -6.80
N LYS A 386 20.71 28.03 -5.47
CA LYS A 386 19.87 27.04 -4.81
C LYS A 386 18.38 27.25 -5.17
N LYS A 387 17.93 28.50 -5.29
CA LYS A 387 16.54 28.85 -5.64
C LYS A 387 16.19 28.30 -7.03
N ASP A 388 17.06 28.49 -8.02
CA ASP A 388 16.82 28.00 -9.38
C ASP A 388 16.66 26.48 -9.47
N ILE A 389 17.28 25.72 -8.56
CA ILE A 389 17.10 24.26 -8.50
C ILE A 389 15.76 23.88 -7.88
N ILE A 390 15.28 24.66 -6.89
CA ILE A 390 13.93 24.49 -6.35
C ILE A 390 12.92 24.76 -7.47
N ASP A 391 13.08 25.89 -8.16
CA ASP A 391 12.23 26.29 -9.27
C ASP A 391 12.24 25.26 -10.41
N LEU A 392 13.40 24.66 -10.72
CA LEU A 392 13.50 23.55 -11.67
C LEU A 392 12.69 22.32 -11.22
N CYS A 393 12.81 21.92 -9.95
CA CYS A 393 12.10 20.76 -9.42
C CYS A 393 10.59 21.00 -9.40
N ASP A 394 10.15 22.20 -9.00
CA ASP A 394 8.75 22.62 -9.03
C ASP A 394 8.21 22.67 -10.46
N TYR A 395 8.98 23.26 -11.37
CA TYR A 395 8.64 23.30 -12.79
C TYR A 395 8.49 21.89 -13.36
N CYS A 396 9.37 20.95 -13.03
CA CYS A 396 9.23 19.57 -13.47
C CYS A 396 8.00 18.89 -12.86
N SER A 397 7.70 19.11 -11.58
CA SER A 397 6.54 18.53 -10.91
C SER A 397 5.22 19.03 -11.52
N LYS A 398 5.05 20.35 -11.64
CA LYS A 398 3.84 21.00 -12.15
C LYS A 398 3.53 20.65 -13.61
N ASN A 399 4.56 20.41 -14.42
CA ASN A 399 4.43 20.24 -15.87
C ASN A 399 4.48 18.76 -16.33
N GLY A 400 4.20 17.80 -15.45
CA GLY A 400 4.11 16.39 -15.81
C GLY A 400 5.46 15.71 -16.08
N HIS A 401 6.55 16.31 -15.59
CA HIS A 401 7.92 15.78 -15.67
C HIS A 401 8.40 15.17 -14.35
N SER A 402 7.47 14.78 -13.47
CA SER A 402 7.71 14.09 -12.20
C SER A 402 8.57 12.82 -12.35
N LEU A 403 8.48 12.14 -13.50
CA LEU A 403 9.31 10.97 -13.82
C LEU A 403 10.81 11.28 -13.75
N LEU A 404 11.24 12.50 -14.06
CA LEU A 404 12.64 12.91 -13.87
C LEU A 404 13.06 12.76 -12.41
N LEU A 405 12.28 13.39 -11.52
CA LEU A 405 12.57 13.46 -10.10
C LEU A 405 12.59 12.05 -9.50
N GLN A 406 11.60 11.23 -9.88
CA GLN A 406 11.53 9.82 -9.49
C GLN A 406 12.73 9.02 -10.00
N THR A 407 13.12 9.21 -11.26
CA THR A 407 14.26 8.49 -11.85
C THR A 407 15.57 8.88 -11.18
N ILE A 408 15.79 10.15 -10.85
CA ILE A 408 16.99 10.60 -10.10
C ILE A 408 17.01 9.96 -8.71
N ASN A 409 15.87 9.95 -8.00
CA ASN A 409 15.77 9.33 -6.68
C ASN A 409 16.09 7.82 -6.73
N GLN A 410 15.40 7.08 -7.59
CA GLN A 410 15.59 5.63 -7.75
C GLN A 410 17.03 5.28 -8.17
N LEU A 411 17.62 6.10 -9.03
CA LEU A 411 18.99 5.93 -9.49
C LEU A 411 20.00 6.04 -8.35
N ASN A 412 19.85 7.02 -7.45
CA ASN A 412 20.72 7.13 -6.28
C ASN A 412 20.54 5.92 -5.35
N HIS A 413 19.30 5.57 -5.05
CA HIS A 413 19.00 4.43 -4.18
C HIS A 413 19.63 3.13 -4.73
N ASP A 414 19.43 2.84 -6.00
CA ASP A 414 19.99 1.66 -6.64
C ASP A 414 21.53 1.71 -6.72
N TRP A 415 22.13 2.89 -6.91
CA TRP A 415 23.59 3.05 -6.92
C TRP A 415 24.23 2.73 -5.57
N PHE A 416 23.65 3.21 -4.46
CA PHE A 416 24.20 2.95 -3.13
C PHE A 416 23.86 1.54 -2.60
N ASN A 417 22.81 0.91 -3.12
CA ASN A 417 22.38 -0.45 -2.76
C ASN A 417 22.70 -1.49 -3.85
N ARG A 418 23.90 -1.39 -4.43
CA ARG A 418 24.35 -2.23 -5.55
C ARG A 418 24.37 -3.72 -5.21
N ASN A 419 23.76 -4.53 -6.07
CA ASN A 419 23.81 -5.99 -6.09
C ASN A 419 24.00 -6.52 -7.53
N ALA A 420 24.03 -7.84 -7.69
CA ALA A 420 24.29 -8.51 -8.98
C ALA A 420 23.32 -8.13 -10.12
N PHE A 421 22.14 -7.58 -9.80
CA PHE A 421 21.09 -7.19 -10.76
C PHE A 421 20.96 -5.68 -10.95
N THR A 422 21.74 -4.87 -10.23
CA THR A 422 21.62 -3.41 -10.22
C THR A 422 21.98 -2.77 -11.56
N ASN A 423 22.86 -3.38 -12.37
CA ASN A 423 23.32 -2.79 -13.64
C ASN A 423 22.19 -2.60 -14.68
N ASP A 424 21.21 -3.51 -14.71
CA ASP A 424 20.08 -3.39 -15.65
C ASP A 424 19.10 -2.29 -15.21
N LYS A 425 18.95 -2.10 -13.88
CA LYS A 425 18.18 -0.99 -13.30
C LYS A 425 18.85 0.36 -13.59
N LEU A 426 20.16 0.48 -13.30
CA LEU A 426 20.92 1.70 -13.59
C LEU A 426 20.90 2.06 -15.08
N PHE A 427 20.96 1.07 -15.96
CA PHE A 427 20.80 1.29 -17.40
C PHE A 427 19.41 1.84 -17.74
N THR A 428 18.36 1.24 -17.20
CA THR A 428 16.97 1.68 -17.41
C THR A 428 16.77 3.12 -16.93
N HIS A 429 17.27 3.45 -15.74
CA HIS A 429 17.20 4.81 -15.20
C HIS A 429 17.97 5.80 -16.06
N THR A 430 19.20 5.45 -16.47
CA THR A 430 20.02 6.34 -17.30
C THR A 430 19.43 6.53 -18.71
N ARG A 431 18.81 5.48 -19.27
CA ARG A 431 18.02 5.56 -20.49
C ARG A 431 16.90 6.59 -20.34
N ASN A 432 16.09 6.47 -19.29
CA ASN A 432 14.98 7.38 -19.02
C ASN A 432 15.48 8.83 -18.86
N LEU A 433 16.55 9.05 -18.10
CA LEU A 433 17.16 10.38 -17.95
C LEU A 433 17.71 10.96 -19.27
N SER A 434 18.31 10.13 -20.13
CA SER A 434 18.86 10.58 -21.40
C SER A 434 17.78 10.98 -22.42
N ILE A 435 16.65 10.27 -22.41
CA ILE A 435 15.47 10.60 -23.22
C ILE A 435 14.82 11.87 -22.68
N PHE A 436 14.74 11.99 -21.35
CA PHE A 436 14.17 13.17 -20.71
C PHE A 436 14.82 14.48 -21.15
N VAL A 437 16.13 14.54 -21.38
CA VAL A 437 16.77 15.80 -21.83
C VAL A 437 16.15 16.30 -23.15
N GLU A 438 15.84 15.40 -24.07
CA GLU A 438 15.17 15.74 -25.32
C GLU A 438 13.74 16.26 -25.07
N ASP A 439 12.99 15.56 -24.23
CA ASP A 439 11.61 15.91 -23.90
C ASP A 439 11.53 17.23 -23.13
N PHE A 440 12.50 17.51 -22.27
CA PHE A 440 12.61 18.76 -21.54
C PHE A 440 12.88 19.95 -22.48
N ILE A 441 13.79 19.79 -23.44
CA ILE A 441 14.04 20.81 -24.48
C ILE A 441 12.77 21.05 -25.30
N LYS A 442 12.08 19.99 -25.71
CA LYS A 442 10.82 20.10 -26.47
C LYS A 442 9.75 20.81 -25.65
N TYR A 443 9.63 20.47 -24.37
CA TYR A 443 8.64 21.07 -23.50
C TYR A 443 8.88 22.56 -23.31
N ILE A 444 10.10 22.96 -22.95
CA ILE A 444 10.48 24.38 -22.86
C ILE A 444 10.25 25.05 -24.21
N GLY A 445 10.69 24.45 -25.31
CA GLY A 445 10.51 25.01 -26.66
C GLY A 445 9.04 25.27 -27.02
N ASN A 446 8.14 24.33 -26.73
CA ASN A 446 6.71 24.44 -27.01
C ASN A 446 5.99 25.47 -26.12
N HIS A 447 6.47 25.68 -24.89
CA HIS A 447 5.81 26.53 -23.91
C HIS A 447 6.58 27.81 -23.59
N CYS A 448 7.67 28.09 -24.33
CA CYS A 448 8.47 29.27 -24.05
C CYS A 448 7.74 30.57 -24.41
N LEU A 449 8.17 31.65 -23.75
CA LEU A 449 7.66 33.01 -23.97
C LEU A 449 8.09 33.58 -25.34
N ASN A 450 9.10 33.00 -25.99
CA ASN A 450 9.57 33.44 -27.29
C ASN A 450 8.74 32.80 -28.44
N ASN A 451 7.97 33.63 -29.14
CA ASN A 451 7.10 33.18 -30.24
C ASN A 451 7.84 32.49 -31.39
N ASP A 452 9.04 32.95 -31.75
CA ASP A 452 9.79 32.38 -32.89
C ASP A 452 10.31 30.98 -32.59
N ILE A 453 10.76 30.75 -31.35
CA ILE A 453 11.16 29.42 -30.88
C ILE A 453 9.93 28.53 -30.85
N ARG A 454 8.86 28.97 -30.17
CA ARG A 454 7.61 28.22 -30.03
C ARG A 454 7.01 27.80 -31.37
N ASN A 455 6.98 28.70 -32.35
CA ASN A 455 6.48 28.40 -33.69
C ASN A 455 7.31 27.33 -34.40
N LYS A 456 8.65 27.32 -34.23
CA LYS A 456 9.52 26.29 -34.82
C LYS A 456 9.20 24.90 -34.26
N PHE A 457 8.90 24.79 -32.96
CA PHE A 457 8.53 23.51 -32.37
C PHE A 457 7.11 23.08 -32.78
N ASN A 458 6.12 23.98 -32.70
CA ASN A 458 4.72 23.68 -33.04
C ASN A 458 4.51 23.30 -34.52
N GLN A 459 5.29 23.87 -35.44
CA GLN A 459 5.18 23.61 -36.88
C GLN A 459 6.09 22.47 -37.37
N ALA A 460 6.90 21.90 -36.49
CA ALA A 460 7.82 20.83 -36.88
C ALA A 460 7.05 19.52 -37.14
N ARG A 461 7.20 18.97 -38.35
CA ARG A 461 6.79 17.59 -38.65
C ARG A 461 7.55 16.61 -37.74
N ALA A 462 6.92 15.48 -37.38
CA ALA A 462 7.48 14.47 -36.46
C ALA A 462 8.95 14.08 -36.75
N GLY A 463 9.36 13.99 -38.02
CA GLY A 463 10.74 13.66 -38.41
C GLY A 463 11.78 14.79 -38.23
N LYS A 464 11.35 16.02 -37.94
CA LYS A 464 12.25 17.18 -37.70
C LYS A 464 12.54 17.41 -36.21
N LEU A 465 11.77 16.80 -35.31
CA LEU A 465 11.93 16.91 -33.84
C LEU A 465 13.03 15.99 -33.30
N THR A 466 14.23 16.07 -33.88
CA THR A 466 15.41 15.36 -33.38
C THR A 466 16.05 16.12 -32.22
N PHE A 467 16.76 15.43 -31.32
CA PHE A 467 17.53 16.07 -30.24
C PHE A 467 18.36 17.26 -30.71
N GLU A 468 19.07 17.13 -31.84
CA GLU A 468 19.88 18.21 -32.40
C GLU A 468 19.05 19.40 -32.85
N ASN A 469 17.96 19.18 -33.58
CA ASN A 469 17.13 20.28 -34.05
C ASN A 469 16.44 20.99 -32.89
N CYS A 470 15.92 20.23 -31.93
CA CYS A 470 15.30 20.78 -30.73
C CYS A 470 16.32 21.63 -29.96
N LEU A 471 17.52 21.10 -29.70
CA LEU A 471 18.57 21.84 -29.00
C LEU A 471 18.98 23.09 -29.80
N LYS A 472 19.14 22.99 -31.12
CA LYS A 472 19.46 24.14 -32.00
C LYS A 472 18.43 25.25 -31.87
N TRP A 473 17.15 24.91 -31.97
CA TRP A 473 16.07 25.89 -31.95
C TRP A 473 15.96 26.58 -30.60
N LEU A 474 16.19 25.84 -29.52
CA LEU A 474 16.14 26.40 -28.18
C LEU A 474 17.36 27.26 -27.84
N VAL A 475 18.58 26.79 -28.09
CA VAL A 475 19.81 27.44 -27.57
C VAL A 475 20.54 28.31 -28.59
N ASN A 476 20.30 28.11 -29.89
CA ASN A 476 21.01 28.83 -30.96
C ASN A 476 20.08 29.72 -31.78
N PHE A 477 19.00 30.24 -31.19
CA PHE A 477 18.28 31.36 -31.77
C PHE A 477 19.17 32.61 -31.68
N ASN A 478 19.13 33.46 -32.70
CA ASN A 478 19.94 34.68 -32.79
C ASN A 478 21.45 34.49 -32.50
N ASN A 479 22.00 33.32 -32.82
CA ASN A 479 23.41 32.96 -32.59
C ASN A 479 23.89 33.06 -31.13
N GLN A 480 22.99 32.90 -30.16
CA GLN A 480 23.33 32.98 -28.73
C GLN A 480 24.18 31.81 -28.20
N ALA A 481 24.31 30.70 -28.95
CA ALA A 481 25.15 29.56 -28.60
C ALA A 481 26.43 29.51 -29.45
N PRO A 482 27.50 30.25 -29.09
CA PRO A 482 28.75 30.26 -29.86
C PRO A 482 29.46 28.89 -29.90
N TRP A 483 29.09 27.96 -29.02
CA TRP A 483 29.59 26.59 -29.00
C TRP A 483 28.88 25.67 -30.01
N TRP A 484 27.74 26.08 -30.57
CA TRP A 484 26.87 25.24 -31.40
C TRP A 484 27.57 24.68 -32.63
N GLY A 485 28.31 25.53 -33.37
CA GLY A 485 29.02 25.13 -34.57
C GLY A 485 30.02 24.00 -34.30
N LYS A 486 30.76 24.10 -33.18
CA LYS A 486 31.71 23.08 -32.75
C LYS A 486 31.02 21.81 -32.24
N PHE A 487 29.94 21.94 -31.47
CA PHE A 487 29.12 20.78 -31.08
C PHE A 487 28.65 19.99 -32.31
N LYS A 488 28.11 20.66 -33.32
CA LYS A 488 27.62 20.01 -34.55
C LYS A 488 28.75 19.26 -35.28
N SER A 489 29.93 19.86 -35.42
CA SER A 489 31.06 19.21 -36.09
C SER A 489 31.56 18.00 -35.30
N GLU A 490 31.74 18.15 -33.99
CA GLU A 490 32.26 17.07 -33.13
C GLU A 490 31.26 15.94 -32.99
N LYS A 491 29.97 16.24 -32.84
CA LYS A 491 28.91 15.23 -32.86
C LYS A 491 28.99 14.40 -34.13
N LYS A 492 29.08 15.02 -35.32
CA LYS A 492 29.16 14.29 -36.60
C LYS A 492 30.37 13.35 -36.64
N THR A 493 31.52 13.79 -36.13
CA THR A 493 32.72 12.95 -35.99
C THR A 493 32.46 11.76 -35.09
N VAL A 494 31.85 11.99 -33.92
CA VAL A 494 31.60 10.99 -32.87
C VAL A 494 30.47 10.01 -33.22
N THR A 495 29.40 10.46 -33.89
CA THR A 495 28.21 9.66 -34.21
C THR A 495 28.25 9.01 -35.60
N SER A 496 29.38 9.09 -36.31
CA SER A 496 29.60 8.36 -37.57
C SER A 496 29.78 6.85 -37.37
N VAL A 497 29.90 6.41 -36.12
CA VAL A 497 30.10 5.03 -35.69
C VAL A 497 28.75 4.33 -35.48
N LYS A 498 28.65 3.05 -35.86
CA LYS A 498 27.41 2.26 -35.73
C LYS A 498 26.92 2.22 -34.28
N PRO A 499 25.59 2.23 -34.00
CA PRO A 499 25.05 2.19 -32.63
C PRO A 499 25.56 1.01 -31.78
N GLN A 500 25.93 -0.09 -32.43
CA GLN A 500 26.49 -1.31 -31.86
C GLN A 500 27.87 -1.12 -31.22
N ASP A 501 28.60 -0.07 -31.64
CA ASP A 501 29.92 0.31 -31.14
C ASP A 501 29.83 1.49 -30.14
N GLY A 502 28.64 1.82 -29.64
CA GLY A 502 28.42 2.96 -28.74
C GLY A 502 29.31 2.97 -27.50
N ASP A 503 29.76 1.80 -27.05
CA ASP A 503 30.74 1.64 -25.97
C ASP A 503 32.11 2.26 -26.31
N LYS A 504 32.59 2.05 -27.54
CA LYS A 504 33.86 2.62 -28.03
C LYS A 504 33.73 4.13 -28.18
N VAL A 505 32.59 4.59 -28.69
CA VAL A 505 32.27 6.02 -28.86
C VAL A 505 32.23 6.71 -27.50
N LEU A 506 31.55 6.13 -26.52
CA LEU A 506 31.48 6.72 -25.19
C LEU A 506 32.87 6.75 -24.53
N LYS A 507 33.62 5.65 -24.60
CA LYS A 507 35.01 5.61 -24.11
C LYS A 507 35.86 6.71 -24.74
N GLN A 508 35.73 6.93 -26.05
CA GLN A 508 36.45 7.99 -26.76
C GLN A 508 36.04 9.37 -26.24
N VAL A 509 34.74 9.67 -26.14
CA VAL A 509 34.24 10.98 -25.70
C VAL A 509 34.58 11.27 -24.24
N VAL A 510 34.45 10.29 -23.36
CA VAL A 510 34.76 10.45 -21.93
C VAL A 510 36.25 10.70 -21.75
N ASN A 511 37.11 9.97 -22.46
CA ASN A 511 38.57 10.12 -22.37
C ASN A 511 39.12 11.30 -23.18
N GLN A 512 38.35 11.84 -24.12
CA GLN A 512 38.75 13.01 -24.88
C GLN A 512 38.81 14.23 -23.95
N GLN A 513 40.01 14.81 -23.86
CA GLN A 513 40.30 15.90 -22.92
C GLN A 513 39.72 17.24 -23.40
N LYS A 514 39.80 17.56 -24.71
CA LYS A 514 39.35 18.85 -25.25
C LYS A 514 38.68 18.72 -26.62
N PHE A 515 37.44 19.20 -26.71
CA PHE A 515 36.71 19.53 -27.94
C PHE A 515 36.87 21.01 -28.31
N HIS A 516 37.19 21.88 -27.35
CA HIS A 516 37.34 23.31 -27.57
C HIS A 516 38.40 23.92 -26.64
N LYS A 517 38.99 25.07 -27.05
CA LYS A 517 40.03 25.78 -26.26
C LYS A 517 39.47 26.44 -25.00
N LYS A 518 38.33 27.12 -25.13
CA LYS A 518 37.61 27.73 -23.99
C LYS A 518 36.97 26.63 -23.13
N GLU A 519 37.30 26.62 -21.84
CA GLU A 519 36.91 25.55 -20.91
C GLU A 519 35.40 25.38 -20.76
N TRP A 520 34.66 26.48 -20.63
CA TRP A 520 33.20 26.41 -20.49
C TRP A 520 32.51 25.85 -21.75
N MET A 521 33.02 26.19 -22.93
CA MET A 521 32.50 25.62 -24.18
C MET A 521 32.83 24.14 -24.27
N ASN A 522 34.05 23.75 -23.87
CA ASN A 522 34.46 22.35 -23.82
C ASN A 522 33.54 21.53 -22.90
N PHE A 523 33.23 22.08 -21.72
CA PHE A 523 32.32 21.48 -20.76
C PHE A 523 30.92 21.28 -21.36
N VAL A 524 30.30 22.35 -21.90
CA VAL A 524 28.96 22.29 -22.51
C VAL A 524 28.91 21.28 -23.67
N ILE A 525 29.86 21.37 -24.60
CA ILE A 525 29.95 20.47 -25.76
C ILE A 525 30.06 19.01 -25.30
N LYS A 526 30.96 18.72 -24.34
CA LYS A 526 31.19 17.35 -23.86
C LYS A 526 29.94 16.75 -23.22
N ASN A 527 29.25 17.50 -22.35
CA ASN A 527 28.03 17.03 -21.68
C ASN A 527 26.91 16.71 -22.69
N PHE A 528 26.70 17.58 -23.69
CA PHE A 528 25.68 17.33 -24.73
C PHE A 528 26.05 16.18 -25.67
N ILE A 529 27.33 16.00 -26.01
CA ILE A 529 27.77 14.85 -26.83
C ILE A 529 27.52 13.55 -26.06
N ILE A 530 27.94 13.47 -24.80
CA ILE A 530 27.73 12.26 -23.96
C ILE A 530 26.23 11.95 -23.85
N THR A 531 25.41 12.96 -23.54
CA THR A 531 23.95 12.81 -23.44
C THR A 531 23.35 12.29 -24.75
N ASN A 532 23.74 12.85 -25.90
CA ASN A 532 23.26 12.40 -27.21
C ASN A 532 23.71 10.97 -27.54
N VAL A 533 24.96 10.60 -27.22
CA VAL A 533 25.48 9.24 -27.43
C VAL A 533 24.68 8.24 -26.61
N ILE A 534 24.45 8.52 -25.33
CA ILE A 534 23.69 7.63 -24.43
C ILE A 534 22.22 7.53 -24.85
N ARG A 535 21.59 8.65 -25.21
CA ARG A 535 20.22 8.65 -25.75
C ARG A 535 20.11 7.76 -26.99
N ASN A 536 21.05 7.89 -27.92
CA ASN A 536 21.05 7.08 -29.14
C ASN A 536 21.35 5.60 -28.88
N LEU A 537 22.31 5.32 -27.99
CA LEU A 537 22.58 3.95 -27.54
C LEU A 537 21.30 3.34 -26.94
N ALA A 538 20.70 4.01 -25.97
CA ALA A 538 19.49 3.57 -25.28
C ALA A 538 18.26 3.43 -26.19
N ALA A 539 18.16 4.22 -27.26
CA ALA A 539 17.10 4.11 -28.26
C ALA A 539 17.27 2.91 -29.21
N HIS A 540 18.49 2.39 -29.37
CA HIS A 540 18.82 1.35 -30.36
C HIS A 540 19.33 0.04 -29.75
N THR A 541 19.57 -0.02 -28.43
CA THR A 541 19.99 -1.24 -27.72
C THR A 541 18.92 -1.71 -26.74
N VAL A 542 18.55 -2.99 -26.84
CA VAL A 542 17.61 -3.64 -25.92
C VAL A 542 18.31 -4.21 -24.68
N ARG A 543 19.63 -4.44 -24.73
CA ARG A 543 20.43 -4.99 -23.62
C ARG A 543 21.43 -3.96 -23.07
N CYS A 544 21.61 -3.96 -21.75
CA CYS A 544 22.58 -3.12 -21.06
C CYS A 544 24.03 -3.51 -21.44
N PRO A 545 24.85 -2.59 -21.98
CA PRO A 545 26.29 -2.80 -22.10
C PRO A 545 26.95 -2.66 -20.72
N LYS A 546 26.92 -3.74 -19.94
CA LYS A 546 27.32 -3.77 -18.50
C LYS A 546 28.65 -3.07 -18.21
N LYS A 547 29.70 -3.34 -19.01
CA LYS A 547 31.04 -2.77 -18.82
C LYS A 547 31.08 -1.24 -18.95
N VAL A 548 30.18 -0.65 -19.74
CA VAL A 548 30.14 0.81 -19.96
C VAL A 548 29.55 1.52 -18.75
N PHE A 549 28.46 0.98 -18.22
CA PHE A 549 27.79 1.56 -17.06
C PHE A 549 28.51 1.24 -15.74
N GLU A 550 29.36 0.21 -15.69
CA GLU A 550 30.24 0.00 -14.54
C GLU A 550 31.35 1.07 -14.45
N VAL A 551 31.95 1.44 -15.59
CA VAL A 551 33.13 2.31 -15.62
C VAL A 551 32.79 3.78 -15.77
N TYR A 552 31.81 4.14 -16.61
CA TYR A 552 31.57 5.53 -17.01
C TYR A 552 30.29 6.14 -16.44
N TYR A 553 29.56 5.42 -15.59
CA TYR A 553 28.24 5.87 -15.13
C TYR A 553 28.25 7.25 -14.48
N VAL A 554 29.23 7.57 -13.63
CA VAL A 554 29.30 8.87 -12.97
C VAL A 554 29.44 9.99 -14.02
N ASN A 555 30.27 9.77 -15.03
CA ASN A 555 30.42 10.72 -16.14
C ASN A 555 29.13 10.87 -16.95
N ILE A 556 28.42 9.77 -17.20
CA ILE A 556 27.15 9.79 -17.94
C ILE A 556 26.10 10.57 -17.14
N PHE A 557 25.88 10.18 -15.89
CA PHE A 557 24.89 10.80 -15.01
C PHE A 557 25.14 12.31 -14.87
N ASN A 558 26.37 12.69 -14.53
CA ASN A 558 26.74 14.10 -14.41
C ASN A 558 26.56 14.84 -15.75
N SER A 559 26.84 14.19 -16.89
CA SER A 559 26.64 14.82 -18.20
C SER A 559 25.18 15.11 -18.50
N ILE A 560 24.29 14.19 -18.13
CA ILE A 560 22.85 14.37 -18.29
C ILE A 560 22.35 15.50 -17.38
N ILE A 561 22.68 15.46 -16.09
CA ILE A 561 22.29 16.49 -15.12
C ILE A 561 22.84 17.86 -15.53
N ASN A 562 24.12 17.96 -15.90
CA ASN A 562 24.72 19.21 -16.37
C ASN A 562 24.08 19.74 -17.65
N SER A 563 23.61 18.85 -18.54
CA SER A 563 22.88 19.26 -19.74
C SER A 563 21.53 19.88 -19.37
N VAL A 564 20.78 19.25 -18.44
CA VAL A 564 19.52 19.80 -17.90
C VAL A 564 19.75 21.15 -17.22
N LEU A 565 20.76 21.26 -16.35
CA LEU A 565 21.12 22.51 -15.69
C LEU A 565 21.48 23.61 -16.70
N PHE A 566 22.26 23.29 -17.73
CA PHE A 566 22.58 24.25 -18.78
C PHE A 566 21.34 24.71 -19.57
N ILE A 567 20.44 23.80 -19.93
CA ILE A 567 19.19 24.17 -20.59
C ILE A 567 18.35 25.09 -19.70
N TRP A 568 18.25 24.76 -18.40
CA TRP A 568 17.51 25.54 -17.43
C TRP A 568 18.10 26.94 -17.24
N GLY A 569 19.39 27.05 -16.94
CA GLY A 569 20.06 28.35 -16.79
C GLY A 569 20.02 29.19 -18.05
N PHE A 570 20.11 28.55 -19.23
CA PHE A 570 19.91 29.25 -20.50
C PHE A 570 18.48 29.77 -20.67
N ALA A 571 17.48 29.00 -20.25
CA ALA A 571 16.08 29.40 -20.32
C ALA A 571 15.75 30.55 -19.38
N LEU A 572 16.32 30.55 -18.16
CA LEU A 572 16.16 31.65 -17.20
C LEU A 572 16.82 32.93 -17.71
N GLU A 573 18.09 32.86 -18.09
CA GLU A 573 18.86 34.02 -18.59
C GLU A 573 18.19 34.70 -19.80
N ASN A 574 17.50 33.93 -20.64
CA ASN A 574 16.84 34.44 -21.84
C ASN A 574 15.33 34.65 -21.66
N ASN A 575 14.81 34.61 -20.43
CA ASN A 575 13.38 34.78 -20.12
C ASN A 575 12.48 33.88 -20.98
N LEU A 576 12.90 32.62 -21.19
CA LEU A 576 12.14 31.66 -21.99
C LEU A 576 11.04 30.98 -21.19
N VAL A 577 11.20 30.85 -19.87
CA VAL A 577 10.25 30.20 -18.97
C VAL A 577 9.67 31.22 -17.99
N LYS A 578 8.42 31.03 -17.60
CA LYS A 578 7.80 31.78 -16.51
C LYS A 578 7.94 30.97 -15.22
N ILE A 579 8.54 31.55 -14.20
CA ILE A 579 8.48 31.02 -12.83
C ILE A 579 7.29 31.72 -12.18
N ASP A 580 6.32 30.93 -11.71
CA ASP A 580 5.23 31.49 -10.92
C ASP A 580 5.76 31.71 -9.49
N ASP A 581 5.78 32.97 -9.06
CA ASP A 581 6.21 33.41 -7.72
C ASP A 581 5.31 32.88 -6.58
#